data_AF-A0A8B2HQK3-F1
#
_entry.id   AF-A0A8B2HQK3-F1
#
_cell.length_a   1.000
_cell.length_b   1.000
_cell.length_c   1.000
_cell.angle_alpha   90.00
_cell.angle_beta   90.00
_cell.angle_gamma   90.00
#
_symmetry.space_group_name_H-M   'P 1'
#
loop_
_entity.id
_entity.type
_entity.pdbx_description
1 polymer ?
#
loop_
_entity_poly.entity_id
_entity_poly.type
_entity_poly.pdbx_seq_one_letter_code
_entity_poly.pdbx_strand_id
1 'polypeptide(L)'
;MDRITLIEGYDPVLVRETLELLLRDRKNEFRELAETMKIPTISNDWEVIILKFCLDFEDCYKSWTDSHEPDSLKNTKCMTIMRTIAKGKKNISDVFHLQDIAYTICVEFHQTYNRIK
;
A
#
# COMPACT_ATOMS: atom_id res chain seq x y z
N MET A 1 -5.26 -19.80 2.96
CA MET A 1 -5.31 -18.86 4.10
C MET A 1 -5.60 -17.51 3.49
N ASP A 2 -6.76 -16.95 3.83
CA ASP A 2 -7.23 -15.67 3.32
C ASP A 2 -6.29 -14.56 3.78
N ARG A 3 -5.67 -13.83 2.85
CA ARG A 3 -4.69 -12.79 3.19
C ARG A 3 -5.33 -11.52 3.72
N ILE A 4 -6.66 -11.39 3.68
CA ILE A 4 -7.36 -10.21 4.19
C ILE A 4 -7.01 -9.87 5.65
N THR A 5 -6.68 -10.89 6.45
CA THR A 5 -6.32 -10.73 7.86
C THR A 5 -4.98 -10.02 8.06
N LEU A 6 -4.19 -9.78 7.01
CA LEU A 6 -2.98 -8.97 7.05
C LEU A 6 -3.28 -7.47 7.23
N ILE A 7 -4.52 -7.05 6.97
CA ILE A 7 -4.99 -5.68 7.13
C ILE A 7 -5.49 -5.49 8.56
N GLU A 8 -4.54 -5.34 9.49
CA GLU A 8 -4.82 -5.16 10.91
C GLU A 8 -5.53 -3.84 11.21
N GLY A 9 -6.43 -3.85 12.21
CA GLY A 9 -7.17 -2.65 12.64
C GLY A 9 -8.46 -2.37 11.87
N TYR A 10 -8.84 -3.23 10.92
CA TYR A 10 -10.04 -3.11 10.10
C TYR A 10 -10.92 -4.37 10.18
N ASP A 11 -12.20 -4.22 9.87
CA ASP A 11 -13.13 -5.34 9.71
C ASP A 11 -12.86 -6.05 8.37
N PRO A 12 -12.54 -7.35 8.36
CA PRO A 12 -12.20 -8.08 7.14
C PRO A 12 -13.24 -8.04 6.02
N VAL A 13 -14.53 -7.98 6.37
CA VAL A 13 -15.63 -7.92 5.39
C VAL A 13 -15.63 -6.54 4.73
N LEU A 14 -15.56 -5.48 5.53
CA LEU A 14 -15.50 -4.12 5.01
C LEU A 14 -14.22 -3.85 4.21
N VAL A 15 -13.09 -4.47 4.57
CA VAL A 15 -11.85 -4.38 3.78
C VAL A 15 -12.06 -4.99 2.39
N ARG A 16 -12.70 -6.16 2.29
CA ARG A 16 -12.99 -6.80 1.00
C ARG A 16 -13.89 -5.91 0.15
N GLU A 17 -14.98 -5.41 0.71
CA GLU A 17 -15.92 -4.54 -0.01
C GLU A 17 -15.24 -3.24 -0.47
N THR A 18 -14.43 -2.62 0.40
CA THR A 18 -13.65 -1.42 0.05
C THR A 18 -12.67 -1.70 -1.08
N LEU A 19 -11.93 -2.81 -0.99
CA LEU A 19 -10.98 -3.22 -2.02
C LEU A 19 -11.66 -3.47 -3.36
N GLU A 20 -12.81 -4.14 -3.37
CA GLU A 20 -13.60 -4.36 -4.58
C GLU A 20 -14.06 -3.06 -5.23
N LEU A 21 -14.40 -2.04 -4.43
CA LEU A 21 -14.75 -0.72 -4.93
C LEU A 21 -13.54 0.01 -5.52
N LEU A 22 -12.39 0.02 -4.83
CA LEU A 22 -11.16 0.64 -5.33
C LEU A 22 -10.69 0.02 -6.65
N LEU A 23 -10.77 -1.30 -6.76
CA LEU A 23 -10.35 -2.04 -7.96
C LEU A 23 -11.21 -1.76 -9.20
N ARG A 24 -12.33 -1.04 -9.09
CA ARG A 24 -13.09 -0.58 -10.26
C ARG A 24 -12.33 0.50 -11.02
N ASP A 25 -11.71 1.42 -10.29
CA ASP A 25 -11.08 2.61 -10.86
C ASP A 25 -9.54 2.55 -10.82
N ARG A 26 -8.96 1.81 -9.86
CA ARG A 26 -7.52 1.81 -9.55
C ARG A 26 -6.78 0.52 -9.92
N LYS A 27 -7.40 -0.37 -10.69
CA LYS A 27 -6.82 -1.70 -10.97
C LYS A 27 -5.45 -1.62 -11.67
N ASN A 28 -5.25 -0.62 -12.52
CA ASN A 28 -4.00 -0.48 -13.26
C ASN A 28 -2.86 -0.04 -12.35
N GLU A 29 -3.14 0.87 -11.42
CA GLU A 29 -2.22 1.33 -10.39
C GLU A 29 -1.82 0.19 -9.45
N PHE A 30 -2.77 -0.66 -9.06
CA PHE A 30 -2.47 -1.88 -8.32
C PHE A 30 -1.51 -2.80 -9.10
N ARG A 31 -1.75 -3.00 -10.39
CA ARG A 31 -0.87 -3.83 -11.25
C ARG A 31 0.52 -3.23 -11.39
N GLU A 32 0.63 -1.92 -11.58
CA GLU A 32 1.92 -1.24 -11.70
C GLU A 32 2.77 -1.40 -10.44
N LEU A 33 2.14 -1.26 -9.27
CA LEU A 33 2.77 -1.54 -7.99
C LEU A 33 3.20 -3.01 -7.88
N ALA A 34 2.34 -3.95 -8.26
CA ALA A 34 2.65 -5.38 -8.23
C ALA A 34 3.83 -5.74 -9.13
N GLU A 35 3.86 -5.22 -10.36
CA GLU A 35 4.97 -5.40 -11.30
C GLU A 35 6.28 -4.84 -10.74
N THR A 36 6.24 -3.64 -10.17
CA THR A 36 7.41 -3.02 -9.54
C THR A 36 7.93 -3.88 -8.37
N MET A 37 7.04 -4.40 -7.54
CA MET A 37 7.38 -5.25 -6.40
C MET A 37 7.68 -6.71 -6.77
N LYS A 38 7.51 -7.07 -8.05
CA LYS A 38 7.60 -8.45 -8.57
C LYS A 38 6.63 -9.42 -7.86
N ILE A 39 5.44 -8.94 -7.54
CA ILE A 39 4.35 -9.74 -6.98
C ILE A 39 3.55 -10.36 -8.15
N PRO A 40 3.41 -11.69 -8.23
CA PRO A 40 2.64 -12.32 -9.29
C PRO A 40 1.14 -11.99 -9.21
N THR A 41 0.61 -11.33 -10.24
CA THR A 41 -0.82 -10.97 -10.35
C THR A 41 -1.74 -12.14 -10.71
N ILE A 42 -1.18 -13.33 -10.91
CA ILE A 42 -1.90 -14.60 -11.07
C ILE A 42 -2.19 -15.29 -9.74
N SER A 43 -1.54 -14.83 -8.65
CA SER A 43 -1.72 -15.44 -7.33
C SER A 43 -2.98 -14.91 -6.66
N ASN A 44 -3.65 -15.74 -5.86
CA ASN A 44 -4.79 -15.27 -5.08
C ASN A 44 -4.35 -14.17 -4.09
N ASP A 45 -5.25 -13.21 -3.88
CA ASP A 45 -5.11 -12.09 -2.94
C ASP A 45 -3.87 -11.22 -3.18
N TRP A 46 -3.37 -11.12 -4.42
CA TRP A 46 -2.25 -10.23 -4.72
C TRP A 46 -2.64 -8.76 -4.47
N GLU A 47 -3.88 -8.38 -4.74
CA GLU A 47 -4.42 -7.05 -4.47
C GLU A 47 -4.39 -6.74 -2.97
N VAL A 48 -4.61 -7.72 -2.11
CA VAL A 48 -4.53 -7.55 -0.65
C VAL A 48 -3.10 -7.26 -0.22
N ILE A 49 -2.11 -7.92 -0.83
CA ILE A 49 -0.69 -7.63 -0.56
C ILE A 49 -0.35 -6.20 -0.95
N ILE A 50 -0.83 -5.75 -2.12
CA ILE A 50 -0.62 -4.37 -2.59
C ILE A 50 -1.29 -3.37 -1.67
N LEU A 51 -2.54 -3.62 -1.27
CA LEU A 51 -3.24 -2.76 -0.31
C LEU A 51 -2.48 -2.68 1.02
N LYS A 52 -2.02 -3.81 1.55
CA LYS A 52 -1.21 -3.84 2.79
C LYS A 52 0.05 -2.99 2.63
N PHE A 53 0.73 -3.11 1.48
CA PHE A 53 1.88 -2.29 1.17
C PHE A 53 1.56 -0.79 1.17
N CYS A 54 0.44 -0.37 0.56
CA CYS A 54 0.01 1.03 0.54
C CYS A 54 -0.28 1.58 1.95
N LEU A 55 -0.96 0.79 2.80
CA LEU A 55 -1.22 1.16 4.19
C LEU A 55 0.08 1.27 5.00
N ASP A 56 0.98 0.31 4.83
CA ASP A 56 2.30 0.33 5.47
C ASP A 56 3.17 1.52 4.99
N PHE A 57 2.99 1.95 3.75
CA PHE A 57 3.65 3.12 3.20
C PHE A 57 3.15 4.41 3.87
N GLU A 58 1.85 4.55 4.11
CA GLU A 58 1.28 5.70 4.81
C GLU A 58 1.79 5.80 6.26
N ASP A 59 1.84 4.67 6.98
CA ASP A 59 2.42 4.62 8.34
C ASP A 59 3.87 5.15 8.35
N CYS A 60 4.64 4.78 7.33
CA CYS A 60 6.00 5.25 7.15
C CYS A 60 6.08 6.73 6.83
N TYR A 61 5.23 7.21 5.92
CA TYR A 61 5.14 8.62 5.56
C TYR A 61 4.84 9.47 6.80
N LYS A 62 3.82 9.10 7.59
CA LYS A 62 3.46 9.77 8.84
C LYS A 62 4.63 9.79 9.83
N SER A 63 5.32 8.66 9.99
CA SER A 63 6.47 8.57 10.91
C SER A 63 7.64 9.49 10.55
N TRP A 64 7.81 9.86 9.28
CA TRP A 64 8.86 10.80 8.85
C TRP A 64 8.43 12.26 8.88
N THR A 65 7.13 12.53 8.78
CA THR A 65 6.59 13.90 8.86
C THR A 65 6.31 14.32 10.31
N ASP A 66 6.10 13.35 11.20
CA ASP A 66 5.84 13.60 12.62
C ASP A 66 7.12 14.01 13.36
N SER A 67 6.97 14.84 14.39
CA SER A 67 8.08 15.37 15.20
C SER A 67 8.69 14.36 16.18
N HIS A 68 8.22 13.11 16.17
CA HIS A 68 8.64 12.05 17.09
C HIS A 68 9.65 11.13 16.41
N GLU A 69 10.77 10.86 17.09
CA GLU A 69 11.79 9.96 16.59
C GLU A 69 11.19 8.55 16.37
N PRO A 70 11.25 7.99 15.15
CA PRO A 70 10.61 6.71 14.88
C PRO A 70 11.36 5.59 15.59
N ASP A 71 10.61 4.62 16.13
CA ASP A 71 11.19 3.38 16.64
C ASP A 71 12.06 2.71 15.55
N SER A 72 13.23 2.22 15.95
CA SER A 72 14.22 1.50 15.13
C SER A 72 13.60 0.43 14.20
N LEU A 73 12.58 -0.30 14.67
CA LEU A 73 11.88 -1.31 13.87
C LEU A 73 11.02 -0.68 12.77
N LYS A 74 10.30 0.41 13.09
CA LYS A 74 9.51 1.17 12.11
C LYS A 74 10.42 1.78 11.04
N ASN A 75 11.54 2.38 11.45
CA ASN A 75 12.55 2.90 10.51
C ASN A 75 13.08 1.83 9.55
N THR A 76 13.37 0.63 10.05
CA THR A 76 13.84 -0.48 9.20
C THR A 76 12.77 -0.93 8.20
N LYS A 77 11.51 -1.01 8.64
CA LYS A 77 10.36 -1.32 7.77
C LYS A 77 10.22 -0.27 6.66
N CYS A 78 10.27 1.01 7.01
CA CYS A 78 10.13 2.11 6.06
C CYS A 78 11.27 2.18 5.04
N MET A 79 12.51 1.94 5.48
CA MET A 79 13.64 1.80 4.55
C MET A 79 13.45 0.62 3.58
N THR A 80 12.88 -0.49 4.04
CA THR A 80 12.63 -1.67 3.20
C THR A 80 11.56 -1.38 2.15
N ILE A 81 10.48 -0.69 2.53
CA ILE A 81 9.43 -0.23 1.62
C ILE A 81 10.02 0.69 0.54
N MET A 82 10.80 1.70 0.92
CA MET A 82 11.43 2.61 -0.05
C MET A 82 12.40 1.91 -0.99
N ARG A 83 13.24 1.01 -0.45
CA ARG A 83 14.14 0.21 -1.28
C ARG A 83 13.38 -0.64 -2.29
N THR A 84 12.21 -1.12 -1.91
CA THR A 84 11.36 -1.93 -2.79
C THR A 84 10.79 -1.09 -3.93
N ILE A 85 10.26 0.10 -3.65
CA ILE A 85 9.77 1.05 -4.68
C ILE A 85 10.90 1.47 -5.61
N ALA A 86 12.07 1.80 -5.06
CA ALA A 86 13.21 2.30 -5.82
C ALA A 86 13.93 1.21 -6.63
N LYS A 87 13.67 -0.07 -6.35
CA LYS A 87 14.41 -1.19 -6.93
C LYS A 87 14.28 -1.21 -8.45
N GLY A 88 15.41 -1.05 -9.14
CA GLY A 88 15.47 -1.11 -10.60
C GLY A 88 14.97 0.15 -11.32
N LYS A 89 14.61 1.21 -10.59
CA LYS A 89 14.25 2.51 -11.18
C LYS A 89 15.52 3.31 -11.48
N LYS A 90 15.53 3.98 -12.64
CA LYS A 90 16.68 4.78 -13.10
C LYS A 90 16.55 6.24 -12.71
N ASN A 91 15.31 6.74 -12.63
CA ASN A 91 15.01 8.14 -12.33
C ASN A 91 14.26 8.25 -11.00
N ILE A 92 14.56 9.29 -10.24
CA ILE A 92 13.85 9.58 -8.99
C ILE A 92 12.38 9.96 -9.23
N SER A 93 12.06 10.51 -10.41
CA SER A 93 10.68 10.78 -10.83
C SER A 93 9.81 9.52 -10.83
N ASP A 94 10.37 8.38 -11.28
CA ASP A 94 9.65 7.12 -11.34
C ASP A 94 9.38 6.59 -9.92
N VAL A 95 10.30 6.87 -8.99
CA VAL A 95 10.14 6.54 -7.57
C VAL A 95 9.03 7.39 -6.96
N PHE A 96 9.02 8.69 -7.22
CA PHE A 96 7.97 9.60 -6.73
C PHE A 96 6.59 9.22 -7.28
N HIS A 97 6.49 8.89 -8.57
CA HIS A 97 5.24 8.44 -9.16
C HIS A 97 4.63 7.24 -8.43
N LEU A 98 5.44 6.23 -8.11
CA LEU A 98 4.99 5.04 -7.40
C LEU A 98 4.63 5.32 -5.94
N GLN A 99 5.34 6.26 -5.30
CA GLN A 99 5.00 6.73 -3.95
C GLN A 99 3.65 7.45 -3.96
N ASP A 100 3.42 8.31 -4.94
CA ASP A 100 2.15 9.03 -5.12
C ASP A 100 1.00 8.04 -5.36
N ILE A 101 1.21 7.00 -6.17
CA ILE A 101 0.23 5.93 -6.35
C ILE A 101 -0.08 5.24 -5.00
N ALA A 102 0.96 4.82 -4.27
CA ALA A 102 0.77 4.11 -3.01
C ALA A 102 0.04 4.96 -1.96
N TYR A 103 0.40 6.25 -1.87
CA TYR A 103 -0.27 7.21 -1.00
C TYR A 103 -1.73 7.45 -1.41
N THR A 104 -1.98 7.64 -2.71
CA THR A 104 -3.33 7.88 -3.24
C THR A 104 -4.27 6.70 -2.93
N ILE A 105 -3.82 5.47 -3.20
CA ILE A 105 -4.59 4.26 -2.87
C ILE A 105 -4.91 4.19 -1.37
N CYS A 106 -3.94 4.52 -0.51
CA CYS A 106 -4.15 4.53 0.92
C CYS A 106 -5.22 5.55 1.35
N VAL A 107 -5.14 6.79 0.84
CA VAL A 107 -6.11 7.85 1.12
C VAL A 107 -7.51 7.46 0.65
N GLU A 108 -7.63 6.96 -0.58
CA GLU A 108 -8.92 6.52 -1.14
C GLU A 108 -9.49 5.32 -0.39
N PHE A 109 -8.64 4.40 0.09
CA PHE A 109 -9.06 3.31 0.95
C PHE A 109 -9.69 3.85 2.24
N HIS A 110 -9.01 4.73 2.97
CA HIS A 110 -9.55 5.30 4.21
C HIS A 110 -10.88 6.03 3.98
N GLN A 111 -10.97 6.82 2.92
CA GLN A 111 -12.19 7.55 2.57
C GLN A 111 -13.34 6.60 2.23
N THR A 112 -13.08 5.59 1.41
CA THR A 112 -14.10 4.63 0.97
C THR A 112 -14.54 3.75 2.14
N TYR A 113 -13.60 3.24 2.92
CA TYR A 113 -13.87 2.42 4.10
C TYR A 113 -14.74 3.20 5.12
N ASN A 114 -14.39 4.45 5.42
CA ASN A 114 -15.16 5.29 6.34
C ASN A 114 -16.55 5.67 5.80
N ARG A 115 -16.77 5.63 4.48
CA ARG A 115 -18.08 5.89 3.88
C ARG A 115 -19.02 4.69 3.99
N ILE A 116 -18.48 3.47 3.98
CA ILE A 116 -19.28 2.23 4.01
C ILE A 116 -19.39 1.61 5.41
N LYS A 117 -18.54 2.03 6.35
CA LYS A 117 -18.63 1.72 7.79
C LYS A 117 -19.80 2.45 8.44
#